data_AF-A0A521TG94-F1
#
_entry.id   AF-A0A521TG94-F1
#
_cell.length_a   1.000
_cell.length_b   1.000
_cell.length_c   1.000
_cell.angle_alpha   90.00
_cell.angle_beta   90.00
_cell.angle_gamma   90.00
#
_symmetry.space_group_name_H-M   'P 1'
#
loop_
_entity.id
_entity.type
_entity.pdbx_description
1 polymer ?
#
loop_
_entity_poly.entity_id
_entity_poly.type
_entity_poly.pdbx_seq_one_letter_code
_entity_poly.pdbx_strand_id
1 'polypeptide(L)'
;MFAASACVRDGFCSAAIACLRAETFCSCAGETYLACRPDRPTSARGACPSTSCRSNADCGRESYCAGDVCGTVGACATRPTACIEVYSPVCGCDGRTYPNSCYAASAGARVSTRGVCPR
;
A
#
# COMPACT_ATOMS: atom_id res chain seq x y z
N MET A 1 2.17 -6.80 31.20
CA MET A 1 2.88 -7.00 29.92
C MET A 1 1.83 -7.42 28.90
N PHE A 2 1.52 -6.55 27.94
CA PHE A 2 0.39 -6.72 27.03
C PHE A 2 0.64 -7.86 26.02
N ALA A 3 -0.45 -8.56 25.71
CA ALA A 3 -0.51 -9.83 25.00
C ALA A 3 -0.09 -9.73 23.53
N ALA A 4 0.91 -10.52 23.13
CA ALA A 4 1.28 -10.79 21.74
C ALA A 4 0.60 -12.09 21.23
N SER A 5 -0.65 -12.35 21.63
CA SER A 5 -1.32 -13.64 21.41
C SER A 5 -1.99 -13.78 20.03
N ALA A 6 -1.74 -12.88 19.07
CA ALA A 6 -2.43 -12.89 17.77
C ALA A 6 -1.51 -12.77 16.53
N CYS A 7 -0.20 -13.00 16.65
CA CYS A 7 0.61 -13.32 15.47
C CYS A 7 0.55 -14.82 15.24
N VAL A 8 -0.07 -15.20 14.11
CA VAL A 8 -0.46 -16.56 13.67
C VAL A 8 0.44 -17.66 14.24
N ARG A 9 -0.17 -18.53 15.04
CA ARG A 9 0.40 -19.75 15.63
C ARG A 9 0.74 -20.87 14.64
N ASP A 10 0.82 -20.57 13.34
CA ASP A 10 1.26 -21.51 12.29
C ASP A 10 2.18 -20.84 11.25
N GLY A 11 2.94 -19.83 11.67
CA GLY A 11 4.04 -19.31 10.88
C GLY A 11 5.16 -20.34 10.80
N PHE A 12 5.14 -21.22 9.79
CA PHE A 12 6.22 -22.16 9.48
C PHE A 12 7.51 -21.40 9.08
N CYS A 13 8.21 -20.83 10.06
CA CYS A 13 9.66 -20.70 10.04
C CYS A 13 10.24 -21.98 10.67
N SER A 14 10.03 -23.12 10.03
CA SER A 14 10.79 -24.31 10.39
C SER A 14 12.22 -24.09 9.95
N ALA A 15 13.18 -24.28 10.88
CA ALA A 15 14.63 -24.21 10.64
C ALA A 15 15.13 -25.07 9.44
N ALA A 16 14.24 -25.85 8.82
CA ALA A 16 14.48 -26.77 7.72
C ALA A 16 13.96 -26.31 6.34
N ILE A 17 13.12 -25.27 6.23
CA ILE A 17 12.82 -24.69 4.91
C ILE A 17 13.95 -23.70 4.62
N ALA A 18 15.03 -24.24 4.08
CA ALA A 18 16.15 -23.47 3.62
C ALA A 18 15.69 -22.26 2.79
N CYS A 19 16.31 -21.11 3.05
CA CYS A 19 16.31 -19.91 2.20
C CYS A 19 16.92 -20.23 0.81
N LEU A 20 16.33 -21.15 0.06
CA LEU A 20 16.79 -21.57 -1.27
C LEU A 20 16.23 -20.64 -2.36
N ARG A 21 15.33 -19.72 -2.01
CA ARG A 21 14.79 -18.71 -2.91
C ARG A 21 14.79 -17.35 -2.20
N ALA A 22 15.27 -16.32 -2.90
CA ALA A 22 15.19 -14.93 -2.48
C ALA A 22 13.74 -14.45 -2.55
N GLU A 23 12.92 -14.89 -1.61
CA GLU A 23 11.53 -14.45 -1.49
C GLU A 23 11.47 -13.26 -0.53
N THR A 24 10.70 -12.24 -0.89
CA THR A 24 10.49 -11.07 -0.04
C THR A 24 9.54 -11.41 1.10
N PHE A 25 9.78 -10.90 2.30
CA PHE A 25 8.96 -11.15 3.49
C PHE A 25 8.73 -9.87 4.29
N CYS A 26 7.61 -9.83 5.00
CA CYS A 26 7.22 -8.74 5.87
C CYS A 26 7.37 -9.15 7.33
N SER A 27 8.11 -8.39 8.14
CA SER A 27 8.21 -8.63 9.59
C SER A 27 6.98 -8.11 10.32
N CYS A 28 6.78 -8.60 11.54
CA CYS A 28 5.85 -8.01 12.50
C CYS A 28 6.17 -6.54 12.84
N ALA A 29 7.38 -6.06 12.54
CA ALA A 29 7.80 -4.67 12.76
C ALA A 29 7.54 -3.75 11.55
N GLY A 30 6.91 -4.23 10.47
CA GLY A 30 6.67 -3.44 9.26
C GLY A 30 7.89 -3.31 8.33
N GLU A 31 8.94 -4.08 8.62
CA GLU A 31 10.18 -4.06 7.85
C GLU A 31 10.20 -5.18 6.82
N THR A 32 10.50 -4.82 5.57
CA THR A 32 10.65 -5.76 4.46
C THR A 32 12.07 -6.34 4.42
N TYR A 33 12.21 -7.65 4.27
CA TYR A 33 13.50 -8.34 4.14
C TYR A 33 13.49 -9.40 3.04
N LEU A 34 14.66 -9.69 2.48
CA LEU A 34 14.84 -10.60 1.34
C LEU A 34 15.12 -12.06 1.77
N ALA A 35 15.22 -12.33 3.07
CA ALA A 35 15.48 -13.66 3.63
C ALA A 35 14.95 -13.78 5.06
N CYS A 36 14.34 -14.92 5.41
CA CYS A 36 13.88 -15.23 6.76
C CYS A 36 14.93 -14.89 7.82
N ARG A 37 14.55 -14.07 8.82
CA ARG A 37 15.38 -13.76 9.99
C ARG A 37 14.80 -14.39 11.25
N PRO A 38 15.57 -15.21 12.00
CA PRO A 38 15.08 -15.82 13.23
C PRO A 38 14.77 -14.78 14.33
N ASP A 39 15.42 -13.62 14.30
CA ASP A 39 15.21 -12.53 15.26
C ASP A 39 14.00 -11.63 14.94
N ARG A 40 13.37 -11.80 13.77
CA ARG A 40 12.20 -11.00 13.34
C ARG A 40 11.09 -11.91 12.83
N PRO A 41 10.05 -12.20 13.63
CA PRO A 41 8.95 -13.04 13.19
C PRO A 41 8.26 -12.45 11.95
N THR A 42 7.92 -13.33 11.01
CA THR A 42 7.30 -12.98 9.74
C THR A 42 5.79 -12.76 9.92
N SER A 43 5.30 -11.61 9.50
CA SER A 43 3.88 -11.25 9.46
C SER A 43 3.20 -11.74 8.18
N ALA A 44 3.89 -11.67 7.03
CA ALA A 44 3.39 -12.15 5.75
C ALA A 44 4.52 -12.50 4.76
N ARG A 45 4.23 -13.34 3.76
CA ARG A 45 5.04 -13.45 2.54
C ARG A 45 4.82 -12.23 1.65
N GLY A 46 5.86 -11.71 1.03
CA GLY A 46 5.87 -10.46 0.26
C GLY A 46 6.42 -9.26 1.05
N ALA A 47 6.56 -8.12 0.40
CA ALA A 47 6.96 -6.88 1.08
C ALA A 47 5.94 -6.50 2.15
N CYS A 48 6.38 -5.87 3.24
CA CYS A 48 5.43 -5.19 4.10
C CYS A 48 4.66 -4.15 3.29
N PRO A 49 3.37 -3.93 3.58
CA PRO A 49 2.67 -2.76 3.06
C PRO A 49 3.47 -1.55 3.50
N SER A 50 4.27 -1.01 2.60
CA SER A 50 5.12 0.11 2.90
C SER A 50 4.19 1.30 3.09
N THR A 51 4.28 1.95 4.25
CA THR A 51 3.60 3.23 4.46
C THR A 51 4.01 4.24 3.41
N SER A 52 5.14 4.04 2.72
CA SER A 52 5.60 4.80 1.57
C SER A 52 5.44 4.05 0.24
N CYS A 53 5.02 4.72 -0.84
CA CYS A 53 4.92 4.14 -2.19
C CYS A 53 5.36 5.17 -3.25
N ARG A 54 5.86 4.73 -4.41
CA ARG A 54 6.07 5.63 -5.57
C ARG A 54 5.00 5.44 -6.62
N SER A 55 4.48 4.23 -6.72
CA SER A 55 3.51 3.78 -7.71
C SER A 55 2.46 2.87 -7.07
N ASN A 56 1.36 2.60 -7.77
CA ASN A 56 0.35 1.64 -7.30
C ASN A 56 0.88 0.20 -7.24
N ALA A 57 2.00 -0.11 -7.91
CA ALA A 57 2.64 -1.42 -7.83
C ALA A 57 3.29 -1.69 -6.47
N ASP A 58 3.62 -0.63 -5.72
CA ASP A 58 4.15 -0.73 -4.36
C ASP A 58 3.04 -1.03 -3.32
N CYS A 59 1.77 -0.87 -3.72
CA CYS A 59 0.61 -1.08 -2.86
C CYS A 59 -0.13 -2.37 -3.21
N GLY A 60 -0.88 -2.92 -2.24
CA GLY A 60 -1.77 -4.06 -2.47
C GLY A 60 -2.90 -3.73 -3.44
N ARG A 61 -3.54 -4.75 -4.02
CA ARG A 61 -4.62 -4.60 -5.04
C ARG A 61 -5.84 -3.79 -4.57
N GLU A 62 -6.10 -3.80 -3.28
CA GLU A 62 -7.19 -3.08 -2.60
C GLU A 62 -6.77 -1.65 -2.20
N SER A 63 -5.53 -1.26 -2.49
CA SER A 63 -4.94 0.02 -2.12
C SER A 63 -4.35 0.70 -3.36
N TYR A 64 -4.12 1.99 -3.23
CA TYR A 64 -3.45 2.79 -4.25
C TYR A 64 -2.45 3.71 -3.57
N CYS A 65 -1.53 4.22 -4.36
CA CYS A 65 -0.52 5.10 -3.86
C CYS A 65 -1.06 6.53 -3.82
N ALA A 66 -1.40 7.03 -2.64
CA ALA A 66 -1.91 8.38 -2.42
C ALA A 66 -0.76 9.36 -2.14
N GLY A 67 -0.88 10.61 -2.59
CA GLY A 67 0.06 11.68 -2.24
C GLY A 67 -0.28 12.98 -2.98
N ASP A 68 0.23 14.09 -2.46
CA ASP A 68 -0.13 15.45 -2.92
C ASP A 68 0.56 15.90 -4.20
N VAL A 69 1.65 15.23 -4.61
CA VAL A 69 2.42 15.58 -5.80
C VAL A 69 2.71 14.35 -6.65
N CYS A 70 2.43 14.44 -7.95
CA CYS A 70 2.69 13.38 -8.91
C CYS A 70 4.17 12.98 -8.93
N GLY A 71 4.45 11.68 -8.91
CA GLY A 71 5.82 11.15 -8.98
C GLY A 71 6.63 11.24 -7.67
N THR A 72 6.06 11.80 -6.61
CA THR A 72 6.70 11.80 -5.28
C THR A 72 6.37 10.55 -4.48
N VAL A 73 7.16 10.31 -3.43
CA VAL A 73 6.85 9.26 -2.46
C VAL A 73 5.54 9.62 -1.77
N GLY A 74 4.53 8.80 -1.99
CA GLY A 74 3.22 8.86 -1.34
C GLY A 74 3.08 7.79 -0.27
N ALA A 75 1.86 7.53 0.16
CA ALA A 75 1.50 6.46 1.08
C ALA A 75 0.41 5.55 0.50
N CYS A 76 0.48 4.26 0.80
CA CYS A 76 -0.57 3.33 0.39
C CYS A 76 -1.86 3.63 1.17
N ALA A 77 -2.90 4.04 0.46
CA ALA A 77 -4.23 4.27 1.01
C ALA A 77 -5.21 3.27 0.41
N THR A 78 -6.20 2.83 1.20
CA THR A 78 -7.25 1.92 0.72
C THR A 78 -8.11 2.61 -0.34
N ARG A 79 -8.49 1.87 -1.38
CA ARG A 79 -9.38 2.38 -2.43
C ARG A 79 -10.82 2.37 -1.91
N PRO A 80 -11.51 3.53 -1.87
CA PRO A 80 -12.91 3.55 -1.50
C PRO A 80 -13.76 2.83 -2.55
N THR A 81 -14.65 1.96 -2.10
CA THR A 81 -15.59 1.21 -2.95
C THR A 81 -16.90 1.98 -3.18
N ALA A 82 -17.20 2.93 -2.31
CA ALA A 82 -18.37 3.80 -2.39
C ALA A 82 -17.94 5.25 -2.20
N CYS A 83 -18.50 6.14 -3.03
CA CYS A 83 -18.25 7.57 -2.99
C CYS A 83 -19.57 8.32 -2.93
N ILE A 84 -19.60 9.40 -2.14
CA ILE A 84 -20.72 10.34 -2.14
C ILE A 84 -20.77 11.10 -3.46
N GLU A 85 -21.98 11.43 -3.93
CA GLU A 85 -22.22 12.16 -5.17
C GLU A 85 -22.06 13.69 -4.98
N VAL A 86 -20.98 14.10 -4.31
CA VAL A 86 -20.63 15.53 -4.18
C VAL A 86 -19.76 15.92 -5.37
N TYR A 87 -20.17 16.97 -6.09
CA TYR A 87 -19.38 17.53 -7.18
C TYR A 87 -18.32 18.49 -6.63
N SER A 88 -17.06 18.04 -6.61
CA SER A 88 -15.89 18.81 -6.18
C SER A 88 -14.69 18.38 -7.01
N PRO A 89 -14.59 18.82 -8.28
CA PRO A 89 -13.70 18.20 -9.25
C PRO A 89 -12.23 18.30 -8.85
N VAL A 90 -11.46 17.28 -9.23
CA VAL A 90 -10.02 17.21 -9.02
C VAL A 90 -9.31 16.71 -10.28
N CYS A 91 -8.09 17.17 -10.50
CA CYS A 91 -7.25 16.72 -11.59
C CYS A 91 -6.34 15.60 -11.09
N GLY A 92 -6.43 14.42 -11.71
CA GLY A 92 -5.54 13.31 -11.44
C GLY A 92 -4.18 13.48 -12.10
N CYS A 93 -3.16 12.81 -11.55
CA CYS A 93 -1.81 12.75 -12.13
C CYS A 93 -1.78 12.05 -13.51
N ASP A 94 -2.84 11.33 -13.85
CA ASP A 94 -3.09 10.70 -15.13
C ASP A 94 -3.73 11.66 -16.16
N GLY A 95 -3.92 12.95 -15.81
CA GLY A 95 -4.49 13.96 -16.68
C GLY A 95 -6.02 13.87 -16.81
N ARG A 96 -6.67 12.99 -16.04
CA ARG A 96 -8.13 12.85 -16.03
C ARG A 96 -8.73 13.72 -14.94
N THR A 97 -9.85 14.36 -15.27
CA THR A 97 -10.66 15.07 -14.28
C THR A 97 -11.62 14.09 -13.62
N TYR A 98 -11.61 14.03 -12.30
CA TYR A 98 -12.54 13.25 -11.51
C TYR A 98 -13.60 14.16 -10.88
N PRO A 99 -14.85 13.70 -10.74
CA PRO A 99 -15.92 14.52 -10.17
C PRO A 99 -15.71 14.85 -8.68
N ASN A 100 -14.97 14.02 -7.94
CA ASN A 100 -14.41 14.35 -6.63
C ASN A 100 -13.18 13.50 -6.30
N SER A 101 -12.52 13.84 -5.18
CA SER A 101 -11.33 13.13 -4.67
C SER A 101 -11.60 11.66 -4.34
N CYS A 102 -12.82 11.30 -3.94
CA CYS A 102 -13.18 9.91 -3.68
C CYS A 102 -13.18 9.10 -4.99
N TYR A 103 -13.76 9.63 -6.08
CA TYR A 103 -13.71 8.94 -7.37
C TYR A 103 -12.28 8.82 -7.91
N ALA A 104 -11.41 9.81 -7.67
CA ALA A 104 -9.99 9.69 -7.99
C ALA A 104 -9.33 8.55 -7.20
N ALA A 105 -9.54 8.50 -5.88
CA ALA A 105 -9.03 7.44 -5.00
C ALA A 105 -9.57 6.05 -5.38
N SER A 106 -10.86 5.95 -5.69
CA SER A 106 -11.52 4.72 -6.13
C SER A 106 -10.95 4.22 -7.46
N ALA A 107 -10.60 5.13 -8.38
CA ALA A 107 -9.87 4.78 -9.59
C ALA A 107 -8.39 4.41 -9.31
N GLY A 108 -7.86 4.72 -8.13
CA GLY A 108 -6.46 4.56 -7.78
C GLY A 108 -5.57 5.67 -8.35
N ALA A 109 -6.16 6.81 -8.70
CA ALA A 109 -5.45 7.97 -9.21
C ALA A 109 -5.04 8.92 -8.08
N ARG A 110 -3.79 9.40 -8.15
CA ARG A 110 -3.31 10.48 -7.30
C ARG A 110 -3.91 11.79 -7.75
N VAL A 111 -4.28 12.64 -6.80
CA VAL A 111 -4.75 14.00 -7.08
C VAL A 111 -3.53 14.91 -7.23
N SER A 112 -3.43 15.58 -8.37
CA SER A 112 -2.39 16.57 -8.65
C SER A 112 -2.83 17.96 -8.18
N THR A 113 -4.02 18.39 -8.61
CA THR A 113 -4.52 19.74 -8.34
C THR A 113 -6.00 19.69 -8.05
N ARG A 114 -6.48 20.60 -7.19
CA ARG A 114 -7.92 20.83 -6.99
C ARG A 114 -8.51 21.54 -8.20
N GLY A 115 -9.73 21.16 -8.59
CA GLY A 115 -10.37 21.65 -9.81
C GLY A 115 -10.16 20.70 -10.99
N VAL A 116 -10.74 21.06 -12.14
CA VAL A 116 -10.59 20.28 -13.37
C VAL A 116 -9.16 20.35 -13.90
N CYS A 117 -8.74 19.35 -14.67
CA CYS A 117 -7.45 19.41 -15.34
C CYS A 117 -7.40 20.58 -16.33
N PRO A 118 -6.25 21.27 -16.43
CA PRO A 118 -6.05 22.27 -17.48
C PRO A 118 -6.21 21.60 -18.85
N ARG A 119 -6.91 22.28 -19.76
CA ARG A 119 -7.08 21.85 -21.15
C ARG A 119 -5.89 22.27 -21.99
#